data_AF-A0A348TR25-F1
#
_entry.id   AF-A0A348TR25-F1
#
_cell.length_a   1.000
_cell.length_b   1.000
_cell.length_c   1.000
_cell.angle_alpha   90.00
_cell.angle_beta   90.00
_cell.angle_gamma   90.00
#
_symmetry.space_group_name_H-M   'P 1'
#
loop_
_entity.id
_entity.type
_entity.pdbx_description
1 polymer ?
#
loop_
_entity_poly.entity_id
_entity_poly.type
_entity_poly.pdbx_seq_one_letter_code
_entity_poly.pdbx_strand_id
1 'polypeptide(L)' 'MDSTMKYYMKIRSKDVIYSVKPLIKQVKNMGGELVTVFHNESLGTHKIWKNWGDVYENIVKAALPR' A
#
# COMPACT_ATOMS: atom_id res chain seq x y z
N MET A 1 4.48 5.34 0.49
CA MET A 1 3.60 6.07 1.42
C MET A 1 2.20 6.16 0.80
N ASP A 2 1.15 6.08 1.60
CA ASP A 2 -0.25 6.24 1.20
C ASP A 2 -0.55 7.55 0.45
N SER A 3 -0.05 8.69 0.94
CA SER A 3 -0.21 10.01 0.31
C SER A 3 0.40 10.05 -1.09
N THR A 4 1.51 9.37 -1.32
CA THR A 4 2.13 9.27 -2.65
C THR A 4 1.22 8.57 -3.64
N MET A 5 0.65 7.45 -3.23
CA MET A 5 -0.26 6.68 -4.08
C MET A 5 -1.54 7.48 -4.39
N LYS A 6 -2.06 8.23 -3.42
CA LYS A 6 -3.29 9.02 -3.57
C LYS A 6 -3.10 10.31 -4.37
N TYR A 7 -2.16 11.15 -3.98
CA TYR A 7 -2.08 12.53 -4.48
C TYR A 7 -1.17 12.67 -5.69
N TYR A 8 -0.01 12.02 -5.68
CA TYR A 8 0.96 12.12 -6.78
C TYR A 8 0.64 11.12 -7.88
N MET A 9 0.47 9.85 -7.52
CA MET A 9 0.20 8.78 -8.50
C MET A 9 -1.28 8.68 -8.90
N LYS A 10 -2.18 9.31 -8.13
CA LYS A 10 -3.64 9.35 -8.39
C LYS A 10 -4.26 7.96 -8.56
N ILE A 11 -3.76 6.97 -7.82
CA ILE A 11 -4.23 5.59 -7.86
C ILE A 11 -5.50 5.47 -7.00
N ARG A 12 -6.50 4.75 -7.52
CA ARG A 12 -7.69 4.40 -6.73
C ARG A 12 -7.30 3.34 -5.68
N SER A 13 -7.83 3.42 -4.47
CA SER A 13 -7.45 2.51 -3.38
C SER A 13 -7.51 1.02 -3.76
N LYS A 14 -8.53 0.60 -4.51
CA LYS A 14 -8.68 -0.77 -5.01
C LYS A 14 -7.58 -1.23 -5.99
N ASP A 15 -6.92 -0.30 -6.67
CA ASP A 15 -5.91 -0.60 -7.68
C ASP A 15 -4.48 -0.56 -7.12
N VAL A 16 -4.29 -0.02 -5.90
CA VAL A 16 -2.97 0.13 -5.25
C VAL A 16 -2.19 -1.18 -5.24
N ILE A 17 -2.87 -2.30 -5.00
CA ILE A 17 -2.21 -3.60 -4.89
C ILE A 17 -1.49 -4.01 -6.19
N TYR A 18 -1.99 -3.61 -7.36
CA TYR A 18 -1.36 -3.92 -8.64
C TYR A 18 -0.07 -3.12 -8.86
N SER A 19 0.04 -1.93 -8.25
CA SER A 19 1.26 -1.13 -8.25
C SER A 19 2.29 -1.62 -7.23
N VAL A 20 1.84 -2.10 -6.06
CA VAL A 20 2.74 -2.48 -4.95
C VAL A 20 3.28 -3.91 -5.09
N LYS A 21 2.50 -4.86 -5.65
CA LYS A 21 2.93 -6.27 -5.83
C LYS A 21 4.26 -6.41 -6.60
N PRO A 22 4.50 -5.71 -7.73
CA PRO A 22 5.78 -5.76 -8.43
C PRO A 22 6.95 -5.29 -7.55
N LEU A 23 6.75 -4.25 -6.75
CA LEU A 23 7.78 -3.71 -5.84
C LEU A 23 8.11 -4.72 -4.74
N ILE A 24 7.10 -5.33 -4.12
CA ILE A 24 7.31 -6.40 -3.13
C ILE A 24 8.16 -7.52 -3.73
N LYS A 25 7.83 -7.97 -4.95
CA LYS A 25 8.57 -9.03 -5.64
C LYS A 25 10.02 -8.64 -5.89
N GLN A 26 10.26 -7.44 -6.42
CA GLN A 26 11.61 -6.95 -6.73
C GLN A 26 12.47 -6.84 -5.47
N VAL A 27 11.94 -6.25 -4.39
CA VAL A 27 12.65 -6.09 -3.12
C VAL A 27 12.99 -7.45 -2.51
N LYS A 28 12.03 -8.38 -2.45
CA LYS A 28 12.25 -9.74 -1.95
C LYS A 28 13.28 -10.52 -2.75
N ASN A 29 13.26 -10.39 -4.08
CA ASN A 29 14.23 -11.07 -4.96
C ASN A 29 15.67 -10.64 -4.70
N MET A 30 15.88 -9.44 -4.15
CA MET A 30 17.20 -8.92 -3.77
C MET A 30 17.52 -9.15 -2.29
N GLY A 31 16.71 -9.93 -1.57
CA GLY A 31 16.85 -10.13 -0.12
C GLY A 31 16.56 -8.88 0.73
N GLY A 32 15.89 -7.88 0.16
CA GLY A 32 15.56 -6.64 0.85
C GLY A 32 14.23 -6.69 1.60
N GLU A 33 13.99 -5.64 2.39
CA GLU A 33 12.75 -5.41 3.12
C GLU A 33 12.03 -4.16 2.61
N LEU A 34 10.74 -4.28 2.28
CA LEU A 34 9.92 -3.15 1.85
C LEU A 34 9.21 -2.55 3.07
N VAL A 35 9.60 -1.33 3.45
CA VAL A 35 8.95 -0.58 4.53
C VAL A 35 7.95 0.42 3.94
N THR A 36 6.72 0.42 4.46
CA THR A 36 5.66 1.36 4.04
C THR A 36 5.24 2.28 5.17
N VAL A 37 4.98 3.55 4.85
CA VAL A 37 4.45 4.55 5.79
C VAL A 37 3.00 4.87 5.45
N PHE A 38 2.14 4.85 6.48
CA PHE A 38 0.71 5.15 6.40
C PHE A 38 0.33 6.17 7.49
N HIS A 39 -0.61 7.05 7.16
CA HIS A 39 -1.22 7.98 8.11
C HIS A 39 -2.41 7.31 8.82
N ASN A 40 -2.63 7.63 10.10
CA ASN A 40 -3.79 7.10 10.85
C ASN A 40 -5.13 7.47 10.20
N GLU A 41 -5.23 8.63 9.57
CA GLU A 41 -6.43 9.05 8.85
C GLU A 41 -6.74 8.13 7.66
N SER A 42 -5.73 7.58 6.99
CA SER A 42 -5.92 6.67 5.87
C SER A 42 -6.35 5.28 6.33
N LEU A 43 -5.73 4.77 7.39
CA LEU A 43 -6.11 3.53 8.07
C LEU A 43 -7.54 3.61 8.62
N GLY A 44 -7.88 4.71 9.28
CA GLY A 44 -9.20 4.97 9.84
C GLY A 44 -10.24 5.44 8.83
N THR A 45 -9.92 5.49 7.53
CA THR A 45 -10.81 5.94 6.44
C THR A 45 -11.42 7.34 6.64
N HIS A 46 -10.74 8.22 7.36
CA HIS A 46 -11.26 9.53 7.72
C HIS A 46 -11.39 10.45 6.49
N LYS A 47 -12.54 11.13 6.35
CA LYS A 47 -12.83 12.12 5.29
C LYS A 47 -12.48 11.60 3.88
N ILE A 48 -11.46 12.20 3.26
CA ILE A 48 -11.02 11.94 1.90
C ILE A 48 -10.38 10.55 1.74
N TRP A 49 -10.11 9.86 2.83
CA TRP A 49 -9.56 8.50 2.84
C TRP A 49 -10.64 7.40 2.88
N LYS A 50 -11.90 7.75 2.63
CA LYS A 50 -12.95 6.75 2.41
C LYS A 50 -12.47 5.68 1.40
N ASN A 51 -12.68 4.41 1.73
CA ASN A 51 -12.24 3.22 0.97
C ASN A 51 -10.72 2.90 1.01
N TRP A 52 -9.95 3.49 1.94
CA TRP A 52 -8.51 3.17 2.10
C TRP A 52 -8.17 2.16 3.21
N GLY A 53 -9.15 1.75 4.03
CA GLY A 53 -8.91 0.94 5.24
C GLY A 53 -8.18 -0.37 4.96
N ASP A 54 -8.55 -1.06 3.89
CA ASP A 54 -7.96 -2.36 3.56
C ASP A 54 -6.63 -2.25 2.79
N VAL A 55 -6.21 -1.05 2.37
CA VAL A 55 -5.03 -0.88 1.51
C VAL A 55 -3.76 -1.37 2.21
N TYR A 56 -3.58 -0.99 3.48
CA TYR A 56 -2.44 -1.43 4.27
C TYR A 56 -2.44 -2.95 4.45
N GLU A 57 -3.56 -3.52 4.89
CA GLU A 57 -3.67 -4.96 5.11
C GLU A 57 -3.43 -5.77 3.83
N ASN A 58 -3.95 -5.31 2.69
CA ASN A 58 -3.74 -5.99 1.41
C ASN A 58 -2.27 -6.01 0.99
N ILE A 59 -1.53 -4.94 1.29
CA ILE A 59 -0.08 -4.88 1.06
C ILE A 59 0.65 -5.85 1.98
N VAL A 60 0.33 -5.85 3.29
CA VAL A 60 0.95 -6.77 4.26
C VAL A 60 0.67 -8.22 3.89
N LYS A 61 -0.58 -8.59 3.63
CA LYS A 61 -0.98 -9.94 3.19
C LYS A 61 -0.23 -10.39 1.93
N ALA A 62 0.02 -9.48 0.98
CA ALA A 62 0.80 -9.79 -0.21
C ALA A 62 2.32 -9.91 0.05
N ALA A 63 2.81 -9.31 1.14
CA ALA A 63 4.21 -9.34 1.54
C ALA A 63 4.54 -10.50 2.51
N LEU A 64 3.57 -11.16 3.13
CA LEU A 64 3.82 -12.33 3.96
C LEU A 64 4.37 -13.52 3.14
N PRO A 65 5.26 -14.35 3.72
CA PRO A 65 5.64 -15.63 3.11
C PRO A 65 4.43 -16.56 3.00
N ARG A 66 4.44 -17.44 2.00
CA ARG A 66 3.46 -18.53 1.85
C ARG A 66 3.95 -19.77 2.58
#